data_AF-A0AAU2IBH7-F1
#
_entry.id   AF-A0AAU2IBH7-F1
#
_cell.length_a   1.000
_cell.length_b   1.000
_cell.length_c   1.000
_cell.angle_alpha   90.00
_cell.angle_beta   90.00
_cell.angle_gamma   90.00
#
_symmetry.space_group_name_H-M   'P 1'
#
loop_
_entity.id
_entity.type
_entity.pdbx_description
1 polymer ?
#
loop_
_entity_poly.entity_id
_entity_poly.type
_entity_poly.pdbx_seq_one_letter_code
_entity_poly.pdbx_strand_id
1 'polypeptide(L)'
;MSTNTMANAEVTDAQAGSPVFSVNNLWKVFGPKADRVPGDAELAALSAAELRARTGCTAAVRDVSFDVRKGEVFVVMGLSGSGKSTLVRCLTRLIEPTSGGISIDGEDVLGMDKGRLRELRRHRAAMVFQHFGLLPHRTVLDNVAYGLEIQGVGRAERRAKAAEVVAKVGLDGLEQRRPGQLSGGQQQRVGLARALAVDPEVLLFDEPFSALDPLIRRDMQEEVIRLHREEGRTMVFITHDLSEALRLGDRIALMRDGRIVQLGTPEEIVGSPADDYVREFVRDVPREQVMTVRRAMRPADADEKGRGPAVAPGATVSEAIEAVARTGFAVRVMDEGRCLGVVDHARLLGVVAGTDVSSGEGFSGGADVAGADASGSGSGSAGADASGSAGAEASGSGSAVAGAEADAGAEAPAPVTPPGEEVA
;
A
#
# COMPACT_ATOMS: atom_id res chain seq x y z
N MET A 1 31.38 -25.73 -14.89
CA MET A 1 30.72 -24.56 -15.49
C MET A 1 29.39 -24.42 -14.79
N SER A 2 29.35 -23.50 -13.83
CA SER A 2 28.32 -23.37 -12.81
C SER A 2 27.17 -22.51 -13.33
N THR A 3 25.96 -23.07 -13.37
CA THR A 3 24.73 -22.30 -13.61
C THR A 3 24.05 -22.07 -12.27
N ASN A 4 23.98 -20.79 -11.90
CA ASN A 4 23.45 -20.26 -10.66
C ASN A 4 21.91 -20.25 -10.75
N THR A 5 21.24 -21.22 -10.12
CA THR A 5 19.78 -21.22 -9.94
C THR A 5 19.48 -20.38 -8.71
N MET A 6 19.01 -19.14 -8.92
CA MET A 6 18.47 -18.31 -7.84
C MET A 6 17.22 -18.99 -7.27
N ALA A 7 17.34 -19.38 -6.01
CA ALA A 7 16.25 -19.89 -5.19
C ALA A 7 15.20 -18.79 -5.00
N ASN A 8 13.95 -19.09 -5.38
CA ASN A 8 12.80 -18.34 -4.91
C ASN A 8 12.78 -18.44 -3.39
N ALA A 9 12.81 -17.29 -2.73
CA ALA A 9 12.70 -17.19 -1.28
C ALA A 9 11.33 -17.75 -0.86
N GLU A 10 11.35 -18.93 -0.24
CA GLU A 10 10.25 -19.41 0.59
C GLU A 10 10.05 -18.40 1.72
N VAL A 11 9.00 -17.59 1.59
CA VAL A 11 8.56 -16.66 2.63
C VAL A 11 8.11 -17.48 3.82
N THR A 12 9.03 -17.66 4.76
CA THR A 12 8.78 -18.33 6.02
C THR A 12 8.20 -17.29 6.97
N ASP A 13 6.88 -17.23 7.12
CA ASP A 13 6.22 -16.47 8.19
C ASP A 13 5.23 -17.38 8.93
N ALA A 14 5.81 -18.25 9.78
CA ALA A 14 5.15 -19.36 10.46
C ALA A 14 4.31 -18.94 11.69
N GLN A 15 3.78 -17.71 11.74
CA GLN A 15 2.88 -17.27 12.83
C GLN A 15 1.64 -16.48 12.38
N ALA A 16 1.37 -16.33 11.09
CA ALA A 16 0.23 -15.55 10.60
C ALA A 16 -0.98 -16.43 10.25
N GLY A 17 -2.20 -15.99 10.59
CA GLY A 17 -3.46 -16.72 10.34
C GLY A 17 -3.67 -17.12 8.88
N SER A 18 -4.58 -18.08 8.65
CA SER A 18 -4.87 -18.63 7.33
C SER A 18 -5.22 -17.53 6.30
N PRO A 19 -4.67 -17.60 5.07
CA PRO A 19 -4.97 -16.61 4.04
C PRO A 19 -6.43 -16.70 3.60
N VAL A 20 -7.09 -15.54 3.50
CA VAL A 20 -8.44 -15.42 2.94
C VAL A 20 -8.37 -15.45 1.42
N PHE A 21 -7.37 -14.81 0.81
CA PHE A 21 -7.03 -15.01 -0.61
C PHE A 21 -5.65 -15.60 -0.74
N SER A 22 -5.52 -16.59 -1.61
CA SER A 22 -4.22 -17.02 -2.12
C SER A 22 -4.26 -16.99 -3.65
N VAL A 23 -3.29 -16.28 -4.23
CA VAL A 23 -3.10 -16.12 -5.66
C VAL A 23 -1.77 -16.76 -6.03
N ASN A 24 -1.78 -17.68 -6.99
CA ASN A 24 -0.61 -18.47 -7.37
C ASN A 24 -0.39 -18.40 -8.88
N ASN A 25 0.78 -17.90 -9.28
CA ASN A 25 1.25 -17.81 -10.66
C ASN A 25 0.18 -17.26 -11.62
N LEU A 26 -0.51 -16.21 -11.21
CA LEU A 26 -1.65 -15.69 -11.95
C LEU A 26 -1.20 -14.95 -13.20
N TRP A 27 -1.82 -15.28 -14.33
CA TRP A 27 -1.64 -14.58 -15.59
C TRP A 27 -2.95 -14.08 -16.14
N LYS A 28 -2.91 -12.88 -16.73
CA LYS A 28 -3.95 -12.39 -17.62
C LYS A 28 -3.32 -11.74 -18.84
N VAL A 29 -3.57 -12.36 -19.99
CA VAL A 29 -3.09 -11.91 -21.29
C VAL A 29 -4.31 -11.58 -22.18
N PHE A 30 -4.27 -10.40 -22.80
CA PHE A 30 -5.24 -9.97 -23.80
C PHE A 30 -4.63 -10.06 -25.19
N GLY A 31 -5.41 -10.44 -26.18
CA GLY A 31 -4.96 -10.51 -27.58
C GLY A 31 -5.13 -11.89 -28.21
N PRO A 32 -4.68 -12.05 -29.47
CA PRO A 32 -4.85 -13.29 -30.22
C PRO A 32 -3.98 -14.41 -29.65
N LYS A 33 -4.54 -15.60 -29.45
CA LYS A 33 -3.82 -16.79 -28.93
C LYS A 33 -3.13 -16.53 -27.58
N ALA A 34 -3.75 -15.69 -26.74
CA ALA A 34 -3.24 -15.27 -25.43
C ALA A 34 -2.84 -16.44 -24.52
N ASP A 35 -3.55 -17.57 -24.60
CA ASP A 35 -3.32 -18.76 -23.77
C ASP A 35 -1.94 -19.41 -23.97
N ARG A 36 -1.26 -19.11 -25.08
CA ARG A 36 0.08 -19.64 -25.36
C ARG A 36 1.19 -18.91 -24.61
N VAL A 37 0.96 -17.65 -24.23
CA VAL A 37 1.99 -16.80 -23.65
C VAL A 37 2.52 -17.33 -22.32
N PRO A 38 1.68 -17.75 -21.34
CA PRO A 38 2.20 -18.27 -20.08
C PRO A 38 2.97 -19.59 -20.21
N GLY A 39 2.64 -20.41 -21.21
CA GLY A 39 3.27 -21.72 -21.44
C GLY A 39 4.53 -21.68 -22.30
N ASP A 40 4.86 -20.53 -22.90
CA ASP A 40 6.03 -20.34 -23.76
C ASP A 40 7.06 -19.49 -23.02
N ALA A 41 8.17 -20.12 -22.63
CA ALA A 41 9.23 -19.47 -21.85
C ALA A 41 9.87 -18.28 -22.58
N GLU A 42 9.96 -18.33 -23.92
CA GLU A 42 10.49 -17.20 -24.69
C GLU A 42 9.53 -16.02 -24.64
N LEU A 43 8.23 -16.26 -24.85
CA LEU A 43 7.22 -15.20 -24.81
C LEU A 43 7.01 -14.64 -23.39
N ALA A 44 7.05 -15.51 -22.37
CA ALA A 44 6.88 -15.12 -20.97
C ALA A 44 8.02 -14.21 -20.47
N ALA A 45 9.23 -14.37 -21.01
CA ALA A 45 10.41 -13.58 -20.68
C ALA A 45 10.46 -12.19 -21.34
N LEU A 46 9.72 -11.96 -22.42
CA LEU A 46 9.75 -10.69 -23.18
C LEU A 46 9.33 -9.48 -22.35
N SER A 47 9.85 -8.30 -22.68
CA SER A 47 9.27 -7.05 -22.19
C SER A 47 7.81 -6.88 -22.68
N ALA A 48 7.03 -6.03 -22.03
CA ALA A 48 5.66 -5.76 -22.44
C ALA A 48 5.57 -5.23 -23.88
N ALA A 49 6.52 -4.38 -24.27
CA ALA A 49 6.61 -3.81 -25.61
C ALA A 49 6.94 -4.88 -26.67
N GLU A 50 7.94 -5.74 -26.41
CA GLU A 50 8.34 -6.80 -27.34
C GLU A 50 7.25 -7.86 -27.51
N LEU A 51 6.58 -8.25 -26.41
CA LEU A 51 5.47 -9.18 -26.46
C LEU A 51 4.37 -8.64 -27.38
N ARG A 52 4.00 -7.36 -27.21
CA ARG A 52 3.00 -6.70 -28.04
C ARG A 52 3.43 -6.62 -29.50
N ALA A 53 4.68 -6.27 -29.77
CA ALA A 53 5.20 -6.18 -31.14
C ALA A 53 5.21 -7.54 -31.86
N ARG A 54 5.61 -8.62 -31.18
CA ARG A 54 5.72 -9.96 -31.77
C ARG A 54 4.38 -10.68 -31.94
N THR A 55 3.46 -10.50 -30.99
CA THR A 55 2.26 -11.34 -30.88
C THR A 55 0.95 -10.56 -30.96
N GLY A 56 0.99 -9.22 -30.82
CA GLY A 56 -0.20 -8.40 -30.60
C GLY A 56 -0.83 -8.59 -29.21
N CYS A 57 -0.23 -9.40 -28.33
CA CYS A 57 -0.74 -9.63 -26.99
C CYS A 57 -0.26 -8.57 -25.99
N THR A 58 -1.10 -8.27 -25.01
CA THR A 58 -0.77 -7.44 -23.85
C THR A 58 -0.99 -8.25 -22.58
N ALA A 59 0.09 -8.56 -21.88
CA ALA A 59 0.03 -9.27 -20.60
C ALA A 59 -0.18 -8.26 -19.47
N ALA A 60 -1.43 -8.14 -19.01
CA ALA A 60 -1.82 -7.21 -17.97
C ALA A 60 -1.49 -7.73 -16.56
N VAL A 61 -1.47 -9.04 -16.36
CA VAL A 61 -1.00 -9.69 -15.13
C VAL A 61 -0.04 -10.81 -15.54
N ARG A 62 1.14 -10.85 -14.92
CA ARG A 62 2.27 -11.69 -15.33
C ARG A 62 2.88 -12.36 -14.11
N ASP A 63 2.58 -13.65 -13.95
CA ASP A 63 3.15 -14.51 -12.91
C ASP A 63 3.05 -13.89 -11.51
N VAL A 64 1.85 -13.42 -11.16
CA VAL A 64 1.62 -12.75 -9.88
C VAL A 64 1.24 -13.78 -8.82
N SER A 65 1.95 -13.78 -7.69
CA SER A 65 1.65 -14.62 -6.54
C SER A 65 1.68 -13.82 -5.25
N PHE A 66 0.66 -13.95 -4.42
CA PHE A 66 0.59 -13.33 -3.09
C PHE A 66 -0.57 -13.91 -2.28
N ASP A 67 -0.49 -13.73 -0.97
CA ASP A 67 -1.54 -14.06 -0.02
C ASP A 67 -2.04 -12.81 0.70
N VAL A 68 -3.36 -12.79 0.97
CA VAL A 68 -4.04 -11.78 1.79
C VAL A 68 -4.60 -12.46 3.02
N ARG A 69 -4.17 -12.02 4.19
CA ARG A 69 -4.53 -12.56 5.50
C ARG A 69 -5.87 -12.00 5.96
N LYS A 70 -6.52 -12.73 6.86
CA LYS A 70 -7.79 -12.29 7.44
C LYS A 70 -7.61 -10.99 8.22
N GLY A 71 -8.46 -10.02 7.92
CA GLY A 71 -8.44 -8.71 8.58
C GLY A 71 -7.27 -7.84 8.16
N GLU A 72 -6.56 -8.16 7.08
CA GLU A 72 -5.49 -7.34 6.50
C GLU A 72 -6.05 -6.31 5.51
N VAL A 73 -5.50 -5.09 5.49
CA VAL A 73 -5.62 -4.16 4.36
C VAL A 73 -4.44 -4.36 3.43
N PHE A 74 -4.68 -5.08 2.35
CA PHE A 74 -3.69 -5.35 1.31
C PHE A 74 -3.82 -4.33 0.18
N VAL A 75 -2.81 -3.49 -0.01
CA VAL A 75 -2.83 -2.43 -1.01
C VAL A 75 -2.08 -2.87 -2.26
N VAL A 76 -2.72 -2.79 -3.43
CA VAL A 76 -2.10 -2.96 -4.73
C VAL A 76 -1.82 -1.58 -5.33
N MET A 77 -0.55 -1.27 -5.51
CA MET A 77 -0.06 0.03 -5.94
C MET A 77 0.64 -0.05 -7.29
N GLY A 78 0.71 1.06 -8.01
CA GLY A 78 1.50 1.20 -9.23
C GLY A 78 0.92 2.24 -10.18
N LEU A 79 1.68 2.57 -11.22
CA LEU A 79 1.26 3.55 -12.23
C LEU A 79 0.04 3.08 -13.03
N SER A 80 -0.60 4.01 -13.73
CA SER A 80 -1.65 3.67 -14.69
C SER A 80 -1.12 2.65 -15.72
N GLY A 81 -1.94 1.65 -16.05
CA GLY A 81 -1.55 0.58 -16.98
C GLY A 81 -0.69 -0.54 -16.40
N SER A 82 -0.33 -0.52 -15.11
CA SER A 82 0.50 -1.58 -14.51
C SER A 82 -0.22 -2.92 -14.25
N GLY A 83 -1.54 -2.98 -14.46
CA GLY A 83 -2.33 -4.22 -14.35
C GLY A 83 -3.21 -4.35 -13.10
N LYS A 84 -3.17 -3.39 -12.17
CA LYS A 84 -3.87 -3.43 -10.85
C LYS A 84 -5.36 -3.75 -10.94
N SER A 85 -6.11 -2.96 -11.73
CA SER A 85 -7.55 -3.15 -11.87
C SER A 85 -7.89 -4.43 -12.64
N THR A 86 -6.98 -4.95 -13.46
CA THR A 86 -7.14 -6.28 -14.07
C THR A 86 -6.96 -7.37 -13.02
N LEU A 87 -5.94 -7.25 -12.17
CA LEU A 87 -5.67 -8.20 -11.08
C LEU A 87 -6.88 -8.35 -10.15
N VAL A 88 -7.44 -7.26 -9.62
CA VAL A 88 -8.60 -7.36 -8.70
C VAL A 88 -9.86 -7.90 -9.39
N ARG A 89 -10.06 -7.59 -10.68
CA ARG A 89 -11.18 -8.17 -11.44
C ARG A 89 -10.97 -9.66 -11.72
N CYS A 90 -9.72 -10.14 -11.76
CA CYS A 90 -9.41 -11.56 -11.81
C CYS A 90 -9.74 -12.26 -10.48
N LEU A 91 -9.50 -11.62 -9.33
CA LEU A 91 -9.85 -12.19 -8.00
C LEU A 91 -11.34 -12.56 -7.88
N THR A 92 -12.21 -11.76 -8.49
CA THR A 92 -13.67 -12.02 -8.51
C THR A 92 -14.14 -12.76 -9.76
N ARG A 93 -13.24 -13.14 -10.67
CA ARG A 93 -13.52 -13.65 -12.04
C ARG A 93 -14.46 -12.76 -12.84
N LEU A 94 -14.50 -11.45 -12.58
CA LEU A 94 -15.13 -10.48 -13.50
C LEU A 94 -14.36 -10.44 -14.83
N ILE A 95 -13.05 -10.66 -14.75
CA ILE A 95 -12.20 -10.99 -15.89
C ILE A 95 -11.65 -12.38 -15.66
N GLU A 96 -11.88 -13.31 -16.60
CA GLU A 96 -11.31 -14.66 -16.51
C GLU A 96 -9.79 -14.60 -16.67
N PRO A 97 -9.02 -15.17 -15.73
CA PRO A 97 -7.58 -15.35 -15.88
C PRO A 97 -7.22 -16.19 -17.10
N THR A 98 -6.01 -16.01 -17.61
CA THR A 98 -5.44 -16.86 -18.67
C THR A 98 -4.85 -18.14 -18.09
N SER A 99 -4.16 -18.05 -16.96
CA SER A 99 -3.62 -19.20 -16.22
C SER A 99 -3.34 -18.83 -14.76
N GLY A 100 -2.96 -19.82 -13.96
CA GLY A 100 -2.67 -19.68 -12.52
C GLY A 100 -3.80 -20.22 -11.66
N GLY A 101 -3.75 -19.90 -10.36
CA GLY A 101 -4.71 -20.33 -9.35
C GLY A 101 -5.17 -19.16 -8.47
N ILE A 102 -6.44 -19.19 -8.08
CA ILE A 102 -7.02 -18.26 -7.10
C ILE A 102 -7.84 -19.10 -6.14
N SER A 103 -7.58 -18.98 -4.84
CA SER A 103 -8.38 -19.61 -3.80
C SER A 103 -8.89 -18.59 -2.78
N ILE A 104 -10.11 -18.80 -2.29
CA ILE A 104 -10.73 -18.00 -1.23
C ILE A 104 -11.10 -18.92 -0.08
N ASP A 105 -10.51 -18.71 1.10
CA ASP A 105 -10.60 -19.62 2.26
C ASP A 105 -10.33 -21.10 1.89
N GLY A 106 -9.38 -21.32 0.99
CA GLY A 106 -9.02 -22.65 0.49
C GLY A 106 -9.93 -23.23 -0.60
N GLU A 107 -11.02 -22.55 -0.97
CA GLU A 107 -11.87 -22.96 -2.09
C GLU A 107 -11.31 -22.41 -3.42
N ASP A 108 -11.05 -23.30 -4.39
CA ASP A 108 -10.59 -22.90 -5.73
C ASP A 108 -11.69 -22.13 -6.48
N VAL A 109 -11.40 -20.86 -6.79
CA VAL A 109 -12.31 -19.94 -7.46
C VAL A 109 -12.43 -20.25 -8.95
N LEU A 110 -11.39 -20.81 -9.58
CA LEU A 110 -11.39 -21.11 -11.01
C LEU A 110 -12.22 -22.37 -11.31
N GLY A 111 -12.23 -23.33 -10.39
CA GLY A 111 -13.10 -24.52 -10.44
C GLY A 111 -14.58 -24.23 -10.19
N MET A 112 -14.96 -23.05 -9.68
CA MET A 112 -16.36 -22.72 -9.40
C MET A 112 -17.22 -22.66 -10.67
N ASP A 113 -18.41 -23.24 -10.60
CA ASP A 113 -19.43 -23.06 -11.61
C ASP A 113 -20.11 -21.67 -11.52
N LYS A 114 -21.02 -21.37 -12.45
CA LYS A 114 -21.73 -20.09 -12.47
C LYS A 114 -22.64 -19.88 -11.26
N GLY A 115 -23.13 -20.94 -10.63
CA GLY A 115 -23.97 -20.88 -9.43
C GLY A 115 -23.15 -20.42 -8.24
N ARG A 116 -22.09 -21.18 -7.95
CA ARG A 116 -21.17 -20.94 -6.85
C ARG A 116 -20.46 -19.60 -6.95
N LEU A 117 -20.06 -19.20 -8.15
CA LEU A 117 -19.45 -17.89 -8.37
C LEU A 117 -20.43 -16.74 -8.11
N ARG A 118 -21.73 -16.93 -8.36
CA ARG A 118 -22.77 -15.94 -8.00
C ARG A 118 -22.96 -15.86 -6.49
N GLU A 119 -22.93 -16.99 -5.77
CA GLU A 119 -23.00 -17.00 -4.31
C GLU A 119 -21.80 -16.29 -3.67
N LEU A 120 -20.59 -16.57 -4.15
CA LEU A 120 -19.36 -15.89 -3.74
C LEU A 120 -19.52 -14.37 -3.84
N ARG A 121 -19.95 -13.87 -5.00
CA ARG A 121 -20.13 -12.43 -5.27
C ARG A 121 -21.33 -11.80 -4.56
N ARG A 122 -22.30 -12.61 -4.12
CA ARG A 122 -23.47 -12.12 -3.37
C ARG A 122 -23.17 -11.97 -1.90
N HIS A 123 -22.40 -12.90 -1.32
CA HIS A 123 -22.29 -13.02 0.13
C HIS A 123 -20.88 -12.80 0.68
N ARG A 124 -19.83 -13.20 -0.05
CA ARG A 124 -18.47 -13.24 0.51
C ARG A 124 -17.60 -12.06 0.06
N ALA A 125 -17.73 -11.64 -1.20
CA ALA A 125 -16.93 -10.56 -1.76
C ALA A 125 -17.81 -9.44 -2.31
N ALA A 126 -17.51 -8.19 -1.93
CA ALA A 126 -18.09 -7.01 -2.56
C ALA A 126 -17.00 -6.15 -3.21
N MET A 127 -17.34 -5.57 -4.36
CA MET A 127 -16.44 -4.70 -5.11
C MET A 127 -16.97 -3.26 -5.16
N VAL A 128 -16.09 -2.31 -4.88
CA VAL A 128 -16.30 -0.88 -5.07
C VAL A 128 -15.48 -0.43 -6.27
N PHE A 129 -16.18 0.04 -7.30
CA PHE A 129 -15.60 0.46 -8.56
C PHE A 129 -15.18 1.93 -8.55
N GLN A 130 -14.16 2.27 -9.34
CA GLN A 130 -13.70 3.65 -9.59
C GLN A 130 -14.83 4.57 -10.06
N HIS A 131 -15.66 4.09 -11.00
CA HIS A 131 -16.93 4.72 -11.32
C HIS A 131 -18.01 3.99 -10.54
N PHE A 132 -18.64 4.68 -9.58
CA PHE A 132 -19.46 4.12 -8.50
C PHE A 132 -20.61 3.20 -8.95
N GLY A 133 -20.91 3.11 -10.25
CA GLY A 133 -21.84 2.14 -10.82
C GLY A 133 -23.22 2.24 -10.20
N LEU A 134 -23.63 3.45 -9.80
CA LEU A 134 -24.92 3.70 -9.19
C LEU A 134 -26.02 3.55 -10.23
N LEU A 135 -27.17 3.04 -9.81
CA LEU A 135 -28.35 2.91 -10.63
C LEU A 135 -29.07 4.26 -10.66
N PRO A 136 -29.05 5.00 -11.79
CA PRO A 136 -29.50 6.40 -11.84
C PRO A 136 -31.01 6.56 -11.63
N HIS A 137 -31.77 5.49 -11.92
CA HIS A 137 -33.22 5.43 -11.77
C HIS A 137 -33.66 5.04 -10.35
N ARG A 138 -32.73 4.71 -9.45
CA ARG A 138 -33.01 4.34 -8.06
C ARG A 138 -32.58 5.46 -7.11
N THR A 139 -33.21 5.52 -5.94
CA THR A 139 -32.81 6.45 -4.87
C THR A 139 -31.51 6.00 -4.20
N VAL A 140 -30.93 6.83 -3.34
CA VAL A 140 -29.79 6.45 -2.48
C VAL A 140 -30.12 5.19 -1.69
N LEU A 141 -31.25 5.18 -0.99
CA LEU A 141 -31.66 4.05 -0.17
C LEU A 141 -31.83 2.77 -1.00
N ASP A 142 -32.45 2.86 -2.18
CA ASP A 142 -32.67 1.70 -3.04
C ASP A 142 -31.38 1.24 -3.76
N ASN A 143 -30.40 2.13 -3.93
CA ASN A 143 -29.04 1.76 -4.38
C ASN A 143 -28.31 0.97 -3.29
N VAL A 144 -28.35 1.45 -2.04
CA VAL A 144 -27.72 0.78 -0.90
C VAL A 144 -28.39 -0.57 -0.61
N ALA A 145 -29.72 -0.63 -0.67
CA ALA A 145 -30.49 -1.86 -0.48
C ALA A 145 -30.40 -2.85 -1.66
N TYR A 146 -29.75 -2.49 -2.77
CA TYR A 146 -29.74 -3.30 -3.99
C TYR A 146 -29.09 -4.67 -3.79
N GLY A 147 -27.95 -4.75 -3.11
CA GLY A 147 -27.29 -6.03 -2.86
C GLY A 147 -28.16 -6.99 -2.04
N LEU A 148 -28.83 -6.46 -1.01
CA LEU A 148 -29.78 -7.20 -0.18
C LEU A 148 -31.04 -7.65 -0.96
N GLU A 149 -31.51 -6.84 -1.91
CA GLU A 149 -32.58 -7.24 -2.85
C GLU A 149 -32.19 -8.48 -3.65
N ILE A 150 -30.97 -8.50 -4.18
CA ILE A 150 -30.45 -9.61 -4.99
C ILE A 150 -30.21 -10.87 -4.14
N GLN A 151 -29.93 -10.72 -2.84
CA GLN A 151 -29.87 -11.81 -1.86
C GLN A 151 -31.26 -12.34 -1.45
N GLY A 152 -32.35 -11.66 -1.83
CA GLY A 152 -33.71 -12.07 -1.50
C GLY A 152 -34.22 -11.58 -0.14
N VAL A 153 -33.54 -10.62 0.50
CA VAL A 153 -33.93 -10.06 1.80
C VAL A 153 -35.26 -9.29 1.67
N GLY A 154 -36.14 -9.44 2.67
CA GLY A 154 -37.45 -8.81 2.69
C GLY A 154 -37.38 -7.28 2.58
N ARG A 155 -38.38 -6.65 1.94
CA ARG A 155 -38.37 -5.20 1.65
C ARG A 155 -38.20 -4.31 2.87
N ALA A 156 -38.86 -4.66 3.99
CA ALA A 156 -38.77 -3.89 5.23
C ALA A 156 -37.37 -4.00 5.83
N GLU A 157 -36.86 -5.22 5.97
CA GLU A 157 -35.54 -5.51 6.53
C GLU A 157 -34.41 -4.88 5.72
N ARG A 158 -34.40 -5.04 4.39
CA ARG A 158 -33.34 -4.46 3.56
C ARG A 158 -33.32 -2.94 3.57
N ARG A 159 -34.48 -2.29 3.77
CA ARG A 159 -34.55 -0.82 3.88
C ARG A 159 -34.11 -0.33 5.25
N ALA A 160 -34.43 -1.07 6.32
CA ALA A 160 -33.91 -0.77 7.65
C ALA A 160 -32.37 -0.86 7.66
N LYS A 161 -31.82 -1.97 7.19
CA LYS A 161 -30.36 -2.16 7.10
C LYS A 161 -29.68 -1.12 6.19
N ALA A 162 -30.30 -0.81 5.04
CA ALA A 162 -29.78 0.24 4.17
C ALA A 162 -29.80 1.63 4.83
N ALA A 163 -30.84 1.97 5.59
CA ALA A 163 -30.92 3.25 6.31
C ALA A 163 -29.84 3.37 7.39
N GLU A 164 -29.58 2.30 8.15
CA GLU A 164 -28.49 2.27 9.13
C GLU A 164 -27.13 2.54 8.49
N VAL A 165 -26.87 1.93 7.33
CA VAL A 165 -25.60 2.12 6.62
C VAL A 165 -25.50 3.50 5.98
N VAL A 166 -26.61 4.04 5.45
CA VAL A 166 -26.67 5.42 4.96
C VAL A 166 -26.33 6.42 6.07
N ALA A 167 -26.83 6.20 7.28
CA ALA A 167 -26.48 7.02 8.45
C ALA A 167 -25.00 6.88 8.83
N LYS A 168 -24.48 5.65 8.86
CA LYS A 168 -23.05 5.39 9.16
C LYS A 168 -22.10 6.14 8.21
N VAL A 169 -22.43 6.23 6.93
CA VAL A 169 -21.60 6.97 5.95
C VAL A 169 -21.91 8.47 5.88
N GLY A 170 -22.74 9.00 6.80
CA GLY A 170 -23.06 10.42 6.89
C GLY A 170 -23.87 10.94 5.71
N LEU A 171 -24.82 10.15 5.21
CA LEU A 171 -25.74 10.53 4.13
C LEU A 171 -27.20 10.71 4.63
N ASP A 172 -27.38 10.93 5.92
CA ASP A 172 -28.69 11.19 6.53
C ASP A 172 -29.43 12.34 5.83
N GLY A 173 -30.72 12.14 5.56
CA GLY A 173 -31.58 13.09 4.86
C GLY A 173 -31.43 13.09 3.33
N LEU A 174 -30.55 12.25 2.77
CA LEU A 174 -30.35 12.11 1.33
C LEU A 174 -30.95 10.81 0.76
N GLU A 175 -31.63 10.01 1.58
CA GLU A 175 -32.11 8.65 1.29
C GLU A 175 -32.98 8.59 0.02
N GLN A 176 -33.80 9.62 -0.18
CA GLN A 176 -34.77 9.70 -1.28
C GLN A 176 -34.23 10.40 -2.53
N ARG A 177 -33.02 10.96 -2.46
CA ARG A 177 -32.39 11.58 -3.63
C ARG A 177 -31.94 10.52 -4.63
N ARG A 178 -31.87 10.89 -5.89
CA ARG A 178 -31.28 10.08 -6.96
C ARG A 178 -29.82 10.47 -7.18
N PRO A 179 -28.97 9.59 -7.74
CA PRO A 179 -27.55 9.87 -7.96
C PRO A 179 -27.24 11.20 -8.67
N GLY A 180 -28.06 11.58 -9.67
CA GLY A 180 -27.89 12.85 -10.39
C GLY A 180 -28.13 14.12 -9.55
N GLN A 181 -28.64 13.99 -8.31
CA GLN A 181 -28.90 15.09 -7.38
C GLN A 181 -27.83 15.18 -6.27
N LEU A 182 -26.75 14.40 -6.39
CA LEU A 182 -25.69 14.26 -5.41
C LEU A 182 -24.37 14.78 -5.98
N SER A 183 -23.52 15.33 -5.11
CA SER A 183 -22.12 15.60 -5.45
C SER A 183 -21.35 14.30 -5.72
N GLY A 184 -20.20 14.38 -6.40
CA GLY A 184 -19.36 13.20 -6.66
C GLY A 184 -18.97 12.45 -5.37
N GLY A 185 -18.60 13.19 -4.33
CA GLY A 185 -18.31 12.63 -3.00
C GLY A 185 -19.50 11.92 -2.34
N GLN A 186 -20.70 12.48 -2.49
CA GLN A 186 -21.93 11.83 -2.00
C GLN A 186 -22.23 10.54 -2.78
N GLN A 187 -22.11 10.56 -4.11
CA GLN A 187 -22.29 9.36 -4.94
C GLN A 187 -21.31 8.25 -4.54
N GLN A 188 -20.09 8.62 -4.18
CA GLN A 188 -19.11 7.67 -3.69
C GLN A 188 -19.50 7.04 -2.36
N ARG A 189 -19.94 7.84 -1.39
CA ARG A 189 -20.45 7.34 -0.10
C ARG A 189 -21.62 6.37 -0.31
N VAL A 190 -22.48 6.60 -1.31
CA VAL A 190 -23.54 5.65 -1.69
C VAL A 190 -22.94 4.34 -2.22
N GLY A 191 -21.90 4.41 -3.05
CA GLY A 191 -21.19 3.23 -3.57
C GLY A 191 -20.56 2.39 -2.46
N LEU A 192 -19.90 3.04 -1.50
CA LEU A 192 -19.35 2.40 -0.30
C LEU A 192 -20.46 1.80 0.56
N ALA A 193 -21.50 2.58 0.89
CA ALA A 193 -22.65 2.12 1.66
C ALA A 193 -23.30 0.87 1.04
N ARG A 194 -23.43 0.83 -0.29
CA ARG A 194 -23.96 -0.34 -1.00
C ARG A 194 -23.09 -1.58 -0.80
N ALA A 195 -21.77 -1.44 -0.81
CA ALA A 195 -20.86 -2.56 -0.56
C ALA A 195 -20.89 -3.01 0.91
N LEU A 196 -21.08 -2.08 1.85
CA LEU A 196 -21.15 -2.39 3.28
C LEU A 196 -22.51 -2.98 3.70
N ALA A 197 -23.60 -2.61 3.03
CA ALA A 197 -24.95 -3.08 3.39
C ALA A 197 -25.11 -4.61 3.29
N VAL A 198 -24.40 -5.25 2.37
CA VAL A 198 -24.41 -6.71 2.22
C VAL A 198 -23.52 -7.44 3.24
N ASP A 199 -22.77 -6.71 4.05
CA ASP A 199 -21.90 -7.24 5.12
C ASP A 199 -20.91 -8.32 4.61
N PRO A 200 -20.05 -8.02 3.63
CA PRO A 200 -19.19 -9.00 2.98
C PRO A 200 -17.96 -9.31 3.85
N GLU A 201 -17.47 -10.55 3.76
CA GLU A 201 -16.23 -10.96 4.42
C GLU A 201 -15.00 -10.24 3.83
N VAL A 202 -15.08 -9.90 2.54
CA VAL A 202 -14.01 -9.25 1.77
C VAL A 202 -14.54 -8.02 1.03
N LEU A 203 -13.82 -6.91 1.17
CA LEU A 203 -14.02 -5.71 0.38
C LEU A 203 -12.89 -5.52 -0.62
N LEU A 204 -13.26 -5.31 -1.89
CA LEU A 204 -12.32 -5.04 -2.98
C LEU A 204 -12.55 -3.63 -3.49
N PHE A 205 -11.54 -2.78 -3.44
CA PHE A 205 -11.60 -1.39 -3.86
C PHE A 205 -10.74 -1.18 -5.10
N ASP A 206 -11.32 -0.64 -6.17
CA ASP A 206 -10.61 -0.31 -7.40
C ASP A 206 -10.55 1.22 -7.58
N GLU A 207 -9.45 1.82 -7.11
CA GLU A 207 -9.21 3.28 -7.11
C GLU A 207 -10.43 4.08 -6.63
N PRO A 208 -11.00 3.79 -5.44
CA PRO A 208 -12.25 4.39 -5.04
C PRO A 208 -12.09 5.91 -4.90
N PHE A 209 -10.94 6.41 -4.42
CA PHE A 209 -10.77 7.82 -4.06
C PHE A 209 -10.21 8.71 -5.18
N SER A 210 -9.90 8.15 -6.36
CA SER A 210 -9.18 8.88 -7.42
C SER A 210 -9.94 10.10 -7.95
N ALA A 211 -11.27 10.06 -7.91
CA ALA A 211 -12.14 11.12 -8.43
C ALA A 211 -12.57 12.15 -7.37
N LEU A 212 -12.05 12.06 -6.14
CA LEU A 212 -12.44 12.91 -5.03
C LEU A 212 -11.54 14.14 -4.88
N ASP A 213 -12.14 15.22 -4.39
CA ASP A 213 -11.40 16.36 -3.85
C ASP A 213 -10.62 15.95 -2.58
N PRO A 214 -9.54 16.67 -2.21
CA PRO A 214 -8.66 16.26 -1.11
C PRO A 214 -9.33 16.16 0.26
N LEU A 215 -10.34 17.00 0.55
CA LEU A 215 -11.03 16.97 1.85
C LEU A 215 -11.93 15.75 1.95
N ILE A 216 -12.79 15.53 0.96
CA ILE A 216 -13.67 14.36 0.95
C ILE A 216 -12.87 13.07 0.85
N ARG A 217 -11.76 13.05 0.10
CA ARG A 217 -10.83 11.92 0.06
C ARG A 217 -10.35 11.54 1.45
N ARG A 218 -9.89 12.51 2.25
CA ARG A 218 -9.41 12.28 3.61
C ARG A 218 -10.50 11.70 4.52
N ASP A 219 -11.69 12.29 4.49
CA ASP A 219 -12.84 11.80 5.28
C ASP A 219 -13.18 10.35 4.93
N MET A 220 -13.18 10.02 3.63
CA MET A 220 -13.47 8.67 3.16
C MET A 220 -12.41 7.65 3.56
N GLN A 221 -11.13 8.04 3.54
CA GLN A 221 -10.04 7.21 4.03
C GLN A 221 -10.18 6.95 5.53
N GLU A 222 -10.53 7.97 6.32
CA GLU A 222 -10.77 7.83 7.76
C GLU A 222 -11.90 6.85 8.05
N GLU A 223 -12.96 6.88 7.26
CA GLU A 223 -14.06 5.91 7.37
C GLU A 223 -13.61 4.48 7.05
N VAL A 224 -12.78 4.26 6.03
CA VAL A 224 -12.22 2.93 5.73
C VAL A 224 -11.31 2.43 6.85
N ILE A 225 -10.45 3.29 7.40
CA ILE A 225 -9.61 2.96 8.56
C ILE A 225 -10.47 2.58 9.76
N ARG A 226 -11.54 3.34 10.01
CA ARG A 226 -12.49 3.08 11.10
C ARG A 226 -13.16 1.72 10.94
N LEU A 227 -13.68 1.42 9.75
CA LEU A 227 -14.29 0.13 9.43
C LEU A 227 -13.31 -1.04 9.59
N HIS A 228 -12.06 -0.87 9.15
CA HIS A 228 -11.04 -1.89 9.33
C HIS A 228 -10.75 -2.13 10.83
N ARG A 229 -10.56 -1.07 11.62
CA ARG A 229 -10.25 -1.18 13.07
C ARG A 229 -11.40 -1.73 13.90
N GLU A 230 -12.63 -1.31 13.62
CA GLU A 230 -13.81 -1.72 14.40
C GLU A 230 -14.34 -3.09 14.00
N GLU A 231 -14.31 -3.43 12.71
CA GLU A 231 -14.98 -4.62 12.18
C GLU A 231 -14.01 -5.72 11.72
N GLY A 232 -12.69 -5.44 11.66
CA GLY A 232 -11.66 -6.43 11.32
C GLY A 232 -11.80 -7.05 9.93
N ARG A 233 -12.37 -6.30 8.98
CA ARG A 233 -12.63 -6.80 7.62
C ARG A 233 -11.35 -6.91 6.81
N THR A 234 -11.31 -7.94 5.96
CA THR A 234 -10.25 -8.11 4.97
C THR A 234 -10.51 -7.19 3.79
N MET A 235 -9.52 -6.40 3.39
CA MET A 235 -9.67 -5.42 2.31
C MET A 235 -8.53 -5.56 1.30
N VAL A 236 -8.87 -5.58 0.01
CA VAL A 236 -7.89 -5.40 -1.07
C VAL A 236 -8.14 -4.05 -1.70
N PHE A 237 -7.13 -3.19 -1.66
CA PHE A 237 -7.26 -1.78 -2.02
C PHE A 237 -6.35 -1.42 -3.18
N ILE A 238 -6.88 -0.96 -4.30
CA ILE A 238 -6.07 -0.47 -5.41
C ILE A 238 -5.97 1.05 -5.34
N THR A 239 -4.75 1.56 -5.45
CA THR A 239 -4.51 2.99 -5.63
C THR A 239 -3.25 3.25 -6.46
N HIS A 240 -3.17 4.46 -7.00
CA HIS A 240 -1.95 4.99 -7.61
C HIS A 240 -1.26 6.03 -6.70
N ASP A 241 -1.88 6.43 -5.59
CA ASP A 241 -1.36 7.45 -4.67
C ASP A 241 -0.66 6.78 -3.47
N LEU A 242 0.65 7.01 -3.39
CA LEU A 242 1.53 6.44 -2.36
C LEU A 242 1.08 6.81 -0.94
N SER A 243 0.61 8.03 -0.74
CA SER A 243 0.16 8.50 0.58
C SER A 243 -1.02 7.68 1.08
N GLU A 244 -1.91 7.27 0.17
CA GLU A 244 -3.04 6.40 0.51
C GLU A 244 -2.58 5.01 0.91
N ALA A 245 -1.65 4.43 0.17
CA ALA A 245 -1.12 3.10 0.48
C ALA A 245 -0.40 3.06 1.82
N LEU A 246 0.40 4.09 2.12
CA LEU A 246 1.13 4.21 3.38
C LEU A 246 0.18 4.43 4.57
N ARG A 247 -0.93 5.16 4.36
CA ARG A 247 -1.89 5.46 5.42
C ARG A 247 -2.84 4.30 5.72
N LEU A 248 -3.23 3.54 4.70
CA LEU A 248 -4.27 2.50 4.80
C LEU A 248 -3.71 1.08 4.90
N GLY A 249 -2.58 0.80 4.26
CA GLY A 249 -2.13 -0.55 3.99
C GLY A 249 -1.28 -1.15 5.10
N ASP A 250 -1.63 -2.37 5.50
CA ASP A 250 -0.75 -3.21 6.32
C ASP A 250 0.40 -3.77 5.47
N ARG A 251 0.08 -4.15 4.22
CA ARG A 251 1.04 -4.60 3.20
C ARG A 251 0.72 -3.97 1.86
N ILE A 252 1.77 -3.64 1.12
CA ILE A 252 1.71 -2.99 -0.17
C ILE A 252 2.40 -3.88 -1.21
N ALA A 253 1.69 -4.19 -2.28
CA ALA A 253 2.19 -4.82 -3.49
C ALA A 253 2.37 -3.75 -4.57
N LEU A 254 3.61 -3.37 -4.85
CA LEU A 254 3.93 -2.44 -5.93
C LEU A 254 3.99 -3.20 -7.26
N MET A 255 3.24 -2.76 -8.27
CA MET A 255 3.13 -3.37 -9.59
C MET A 255 3.72 -2.51 -10.69
N ARG A 256 4.46 -3.13 -11.61
CA ARG A 256 4.95 -2.57 -12.87
C ARG A 256 4.84 -3.60 -13.98
N ASP A 257 4.33 -3.19 -15.14
CA ASP A 257 4.21 -4.03 -16.34
C ASP A 257 3.56 -5.41 -16.08
N GLY A 258 2.53 -5.44 -15.22
CA GLY A 258 1.79 -6.65 -14.86
C GLY A 258 2.47 -7.56 -13.83
N ARG A 259 3.65 -7.19 -13.30
CA ARG A 259 4.38 -7.94 -12.28
C ARG A 259 4.39 -7.20 -10.95
N ILE A 260 4.44 -7.94 -9.84
CA ILE A 260 4.79 -7.37 -8.54
C ILE A 260 6.31 -7.16 -8.51
N VAL A 261 6.74 -5.91 -8.28
CA VAL A 261 8.17 -5.56 -8.17
C VAL A 261 8.65 -5.58 -6.73
N GLN A 262 7.78 -5.27 -5.78
CA GLN A 262 8.07 -5.38 -4.35
C GLN A 262 6.77 -5.61 -3.59
N LEU A 263 6.85 -6.46 -2.56
CA LEU A 263 5.78 -6.77 -1.63
C LEU A 263 6.32 -6.62 -0.22
N GLY A 264 5.70 -5.80 0.61
CA GLY A 264 6.15 -5.59 1.98
C GLY A 264 5.28 -4.63 2.76
N THR A 265 5.63 -4.38 4.01
CA THR A 265 5.03 -3.35 4.84
C THR A 265 5.36 -1.94 4.33
N PRO A 266 4.59 -0.90 4.67
CA PRO A 266 4.93 0.49 4.37
C PRO A 266 6.38 0.87 4.74
N GLU A 267 6.85 0.40 5.91
CA GLU A 267 8.21 0.61 6.40
C GLU A 267 9.27 -0.07 5.52
N GLU A 268 9.03 -1.29 5.02
CA GLU A 268 9.95 -1.98 4.11
C GLU A 268 10.01 -1.32 2.73
N ILE A 269 8.86 -0.85 2.21
CA ILE A 269 8.77 -0.19 0.90
C ILE A 269 9.58 1.11 0.88
N VAL A 270 9.49 1.92 1.96
CA VAL A 270 10.19 3.22 2.06
C VAL A 270 11.63 3.07 2.59
N GLY A 271 11.84 2.18 3.54
CA GLY A 271 13.13 1.98 4.21
C GLY A 271 14.12 1.13 3.42
N SER A 272 13.62 0.20 2.60
CA SER A 272 14.43 -0.76 1.85
C SER A 272 13.86 -1.01 0.44
N PRO A 273 13.88 -0.01 -0.47
CA PRO A 273 13.36 -0.17 -1.82
C PRO A 273 14.16 -1.23 -2.61
N ALA A 274 13.46 -2.15 -3.27
CA ALA A 274 14.04 -3.32 -3.93
C ALA A 274 14.81 -2.99 -5.22
N ASP A 275 14.37 -1.97 -5.97
CA ASP A 275 15.04 -1.52 -7.19
C ASP A 275 14.98 0.02 -7.32
N ASP A 276 15.63 0.54 -8.36
CA ASP A 276 15.66 1.98 -8.64
C ASP A 276 14.28 2.57 -8.93
N TYR A 277 13.36 1.76 -9.46
CA TYR A 277 11.99 2.19 -9.73
C TYR A 277 11.21 2.37 -8.43
N VAL A 278 11.33 1.44 -7.48
CA VAL A 278 10.73 1.62 -6.15
C VAL A 278 11.35 2.82 -5.45
N ARG A 279 12.68 2.99 -5.55
CA ARG A 279 13.39 4.13 -4.94
C ARG A 279 12.91 5.47 -5.50
N GLU A 280 12.68 5.55 -6.81
CA GLU A 280 12.09 6.73 -7.44
C GLU A 280 10.67 6.98 -6.92
N PHE A 281 9.88 5.92 -6.81
CA PHE A 281 8.48 5.99 -6.40
C PHE A 281 8.32 6.53 -4.96
N VAL A 282 9.23 6.17 -4.05
CA VAL A 282 9.18 6.58 -2.62
C VAL A 282 10.01 7.81 -2.29
N ARG A 283 10.62 8.47 -3.28
CA ARG A 283 11.58 9.56 -3.06
C ARG A 283 11.03 10.70 -2.20
N ASP A 284 9.80 11.13 -2.48
CA ASP A 284 9.20 12.30 -1.85
C ASP A 284 8.35 11.95 -0.60
N VAL A 285 8.49 10.73 -0.09
CA VAL A 285 7.76 10.30 1.12
C VAL A 285 8.45 10.85 2.38
N PRO A 286 7.70 11.53 3.27
CA PRO A 286 8.20 11.89 4.59
C PRO A 286 8.49 10.63 5.41
N ARG A 287 9.78 10.26 5.50
CA ARG A 287 10.21 8.98 6.09
C ARG A 287 9.83 8.89 7.56
N GLU A 288 9.83 10.00 8.28
CA GLU A 288 9.47 10.08 9.69
C GLU A 288 8.01 9.67 9.99
N GLN A 289 7.12 9.75 8.99
CA GLN A 289 5.72 9.36 9.14
C GLN A 289 5.50 7.85 8.92
N VAL A 290 6.48 7.15 8.35
CA VAL A 290 6.37 5.73 7.98
C VAL A 290 7.32 4.86 8.80
N MET A 291 8.50 5.37 9.10
CA MET A 291 9.54 4.60 9.78
C MET A 291 9.21 4.44 11.27
N THR A 292 9.42 3.24 11.78
CA THR A 292 9.17 2.96 13.20
C THR A 292 10.38 3.29 14.05
N VAL A 293 10.13 3.66 15.30
CA VAL A 293 11.19 3.87 16.30
C VAL A 293 12.04 2.62 16.52
N ARG A 294 11.47 1.43 16.33
CA ARG A 294 12.19 0.15 16.41
C ARG A 294 13.32 0.07 15.40
N ARG A 295 13.15 0.62 14.20
CA ARG A 295 14.20 0.60 13.16
C ARG A 295 15.23 1.72 13.35
N ALA A 296 14.84 2.81 14.00
CA ALA A 296 15.72 3.95 14.29
C ALA A 296 16.51 3.82 15.60
N MET A 297 16.15 2.88 16.48
CA MET A 297 16.74 2.79 17.82
C MET A 297 18.19 2.31 17.83
N ARG A 298 18.90 2.74 18.86
CA ARG A 298 20.20 2.21 19.27
C ARG A 298 20.11 1.56 20.65
N PRO A 299 21.11 0.75 21.05
CA PRO A 299 21.23 0.29 22.43
C PRO A 299 21.22 1.46 23.42
N ALA A 300 20.56 1.27 24.55
CA ALA A 300 20.44 2.25 25.62
C ALA A 300 21.65 2.19 26.58
N ASP A 301 22.21 3.36 26.89
CA ASP A 301 23.24 3.47 27.93
C ASP A 301 22.64 3.28 29.33
N ALA A 302 23.49 3.02 30.33
CA ALA A 302 23.06 2.64 31.67
C ALA A 302 22.18 3.71 32.38
N ASP A 303 22.44 4.98 32.09
CA ASP A 303 21.74 6.16 32.59
C ASP A 303 20.45 6.49 31.81
N GLU A 304 20.33 6.01 30.58
CA GLU A 304 19.17 6.24 29.72
C GLU A 304 18.02 5.25 29.96
N LYS A 305 18.29 4.07 30.52
CA LYS A 305 17.29 3.00 30.75
C LYS A 305 16.11 3.43 31.63
N GLY A 306 16.30 4.42 32.51
CA GLY A 306 15.29 4.89 33.45
C GLY A 306 14.72 6.28 33.17
N ARG A 307 15.14 6.96 32.09
CA ARG A 307 14.86 8.39 31.88
C ARG A 307 14.23 8.64 30.51
N GLY A 308 13.31 9.60 30.42
CA GLY A 308 12.68 10.00 29.17
C GLY A 308 11.35 9.28 28.86
N PRO A 309 10.61 9.78 27.86
CA PRO A 309 9.32 9.24 27.45
C PRO A 309 9.45 7.80 26.95
N ALA A 310 8.42 6.98 27.23
CA ALA A 310 8.33 5.62 26.74
C ALA A 310 7.36 5.55 25.55
N VAL A 311 7.76 4.88 24.48
CA VAL A 311 6.93 4.62 23.31
C VAL A 311 6.96 3.14 22.96
N ALA A 312 5.91 2.67 22.29
CA ALA A 312 5.86 1.32 21.75
C ALA A 312 6.82 1.17 20.54
N PRO A 313 7.33 -0.03 20.25
CA PRO A 313 8.23 -0.26 19.10
C PRO A 313 7.60 0.09 17.75
N GLY A 314 6.28 -0.02 17.62
CA GLY A 314 5.54 0.34 16.40
C GLY A 314 5.22 1.84 16.27
N ALA A 315 5.60 2.68 17.25
CA ALA A 315 5.42 4.12 17.15
C ALA A 315 6.24 4.70 15.99
N THR A 316 5.73 5.74 15.35
CA THR A 316 6.42 6.41 14.24
C THR A 316 7.56 7.29 14.74
N VAL A 317 8.54 7.55 13.88
CA VAL A 317 9.63 8.50 14.17
C VAL A 317 9.07 9.91 14.42
N SER A 318 7.99 10.31 13.74
CA SER A 318 7.29 11.57 14.00
C SER A 318 6.77 11.67 15.45
N GLU A 319 6.14 10.62 15.97
CA GLU A 319 5.68 10.57 17.37
C GLU A 319 6.86 10.69 18.35
N ALA A 320 7.99 10.06 18.03
CA ALA A 320 9.20 10.20 18.83
C ALA A 320 9.77 11.62 18.78
N ILE A 321 9.78 12.28 17.61
CA ILE A 321 10.20 13.69 17.49
C ILE A 321 9.36 14.58 18.41
N GLU A 322 8.04 14.41 18.44
CA GLU A 322 7.16 15.17 19.32
C GLU A 322 7.41 14.89 20.81
N ALA A 323 7.70 13.64 21.17
CA ALA A 323 8.00 13.25 22.53
C ALA A 323 9.35 13.83 23.00
N VAL A 324 10.38 13.77 22.15
CA VAL A 324 11.69 14.36 22.42
C VAL A 324 11.57 15.89 22.52
N ALA A 325 10.88 16.54 21.58
CA ALA A 325 10.72 17.99 21.58
C ALA A 325 10.03 18.54 22.84
N ARG A 326 9.08 17.77 23.40
CA ARG A 326 8.39 18.15 24.65
C ARG A 326 9.20 17.93 25.91
N THR A 327 10.03 16.88 25.94
CA THR A 327 10.70 16.43 27.18
C THR A 327 12.18 16.79 27.23
N GLY A 328 12.82 17.02 26.09
CA GLY A 328 14.26 17.23 25.95
C GLY A 328 15.12 15.97 26.20
N PHE A 329 14.50 14.80 26.36
CA PHE A 329 15.18 13.52 26.60
C PHE A 329 15.01 12.57 25.42
N ALA A 330 15.96 11.66 25.25
CA ALA A 330 15.83 10.54 24.33
C ALA A 330 14.59 9.70 24.66
N VAL A 331 13.99 9.13 23.61
CA VAL A 331 12.79 8.29 23.72
C VAL A 331 13.20 6.85 23.97
N ARG A 332 12.62 6.21 24.98
CA ARG A 332 12.82 4.78 25.27
C ARG A 332 11.80 3.96 24.50
N VAL A 333 12.29 2.98 23.75
CA VAL A 333 11.46 2.01 23.05
C VAL A 333 11.18 0.85 24.01
N MET A 334 9.94 0.76 24.47
CA MET A 334 9.50 -0.19 25.48
C MET A 334 8.55 -1.22 24.86
N ASP A 335 8.80 -2.50 25.12
CA ASP A 335 7.95 -3.61 24.71
C ASP A 335 7.68 -4.53 25.91
N GLU A 336 6.41 -4.71 26.26
CA GLU A 336 5.97 -5.51 27.42
C GLU A 336 6.76 -5.22 28.72
N GLY A 337 7.09 -3.96 28.98
CA GLY A 337 7.84 -3.52 30.16
C GLY A 337 9.37 -3.67 30.06
N ARG A 338 9.90 -4.21 28.95
CA ARG A 338 11.34 -4.28 28.66
C ARG A 338 11.77 -3.13 27.78
N CYS A 339 12.91 -2.52 28.09
CA CYS A 339 13.52 -1.50 27.23
C CYS A 339 14.32 -2.20 26.12
N LEU A 340 13.88 -2.04 24.87
CA LEU A 340 14.56 -2.57 23.70
C LEU A 340 15.73 -1.69 23.25
N GLY A 341 15.62 -0.38 23.46
CA GLY A 341 16.61 0.61 23.05
C GLY A 341 16.12 2.03 23.26
N VAL A 342 16.90 2.99 22.75
CA VAL A 342 16.58 4.41 22.77
C VAL A 342 16.73 5.04 21.39
N VAL A 343 15.93 6.07 21.14
CA VAL A 343 16.04 6.92 19.95
C VAL A 343 16.37 8.33 20.41
N ASP A 344 17.54 8.82 20.03
CA ASP A 344 18.01 10.17 20.32
C ASP A 344 17.81 11.11 19.13
N HIS A 345 18.10 12.40 19.33
CA HIS A 345 17.98 13.42 18.29
C HIS A 345 18.79 13.09 17.02
N ALA A 346 19.96 12.48 17.15
CA ALA A 346 20.80 12.17 16.00
C ALA A 346 20.15 11.11 15.12
N ARG A 347 19.59 10.06 15.73
CA ARG A 347 18.84 9.02 15.01
C ARG A 347 17.56 9.55 14.37
N LEU A 348 16.79 10.38 15.09
CA LEU A 348 15.59 11.00 14.53
C LEU A 348 15.92 11.85 13.30
N LEU A 349 16.98 12.67 13.38
CA LEU A 349 17.43 13.49 12.25
C LEU A 349 18.00 12.64 11.10
N GLY A 350 18.69 11.55 11.40
CA GLY A 350 19.22 10.62 10.39
C GLY A 350 18.12 9.97 9.54
N VAL A 351 16.98 9.63 10.17
CA VAL A 351 15.80 9.12 9.46
C VAL A 351 15.17 10.18 8.57
N VAL A 352 14.96 11.40 9.09
CA VAL A 352 14.39 12.52 8.34
C VAL A 352 15.28 12.90 7.14
N ALA A 353 16.60 12.93 7.34
CA ALA A 353 17.56 13.24 6.28
C ALA A 353 17.76 12.07 5.29
N GLY A 354 17.23 10.88 5.60
CA GLY A 354 17.42 9.69 4.79
C GLY A 354 18.87 9.18 4.75
N THR A 355 19.68 9.54 5.74
CA THR A 355 21.11 9.18 5.84
C THR A 355 21.34 7.89 6.62
N ASP A 356 20.38 7.46 7.43
CA ASP A 356 20.45 6.18 8.16
C ASP A 356 19.88 5.02 7.31
N VAL A 357 20.70 4.49 6.40
CA VAL A 357 20.48 3.15 5.81
C VAL A 357 21.82 2.42 5.61
N SER A 358 22.59 2.20 6.69
CA SER A 358 23.55 1.08 6.77
C SER A 358 24.23 0.99 8.14
N SER A 359 23.78 0.03 8.95
CA SER A 359 24.65 -0.87 9.75
C SER A 359 23.75 -1.84 10.51
N GLY A 360 23.48 -2.98 9.87
CA GLY A 360 23.15 -4.18 10.61
C GLY A 360 24.41 -4.70 11.28
N GLU A 361 24.43 -4.70 12.60
CA GLU A 361 25.01 -5.81 13.33
C GLU A 361 23.85 -6.59 13.93
N GLY A 362 23.79 -7.86 13.54
CA GLY A 362 22.72 -8.77 13.92
C GLY A 362 22.61 -8.87 15.44
N PHE A 363 21.39 -8.77 15.93
CA PHE A 363 21.00 -9.33 17.21
C PHE A 363 21.23 -10.85 17.15
N SER A 364 22.43 -11.30 17.50
CA SER A 364 22.67 -12.68 17.90
C SER A 364 22.48 -12.76 19.41
N GLY A 365 21.50 -13.55 19.83
CA GLY A 365 21.33 -13.90 21.23
C GLY A 365 22.53 -14.69 21.72
N GLY A 366 23.32 -14.08 22.61
CA GLY A 366 24.40 -14.73 23.33
C GLY A 366 23.94 -15.10 24.73
N ALA A 367 23.76 -16.39 24.95
CA ALA A 367 23.54 -17.02 26.24
C ALA A 367 24.76 -16.90 27.17
N ASP A 368 24.49 -17.07 28.47
CA ASP A 368 25.41 -17.12 29.61
C ASP A 368 26.78 -17.75 29.35
N VAL A 369 27.85 -17.14 29.88
CA VAL A 369 28.91 -17.86 30.62
C VAL A 369 29.49 -16.96 31.72
N ALA A 370 29.46 -17.49 32.94
CA ALA A 370 30.14 -16.97 34.12
C ALA A 370 31.64 -17.35 34.15
N GLY A 371 32.46 -16.44 34.70
CA GLY A 371 33.67 -16.77 35.45
C GLY A 371 35.00 -16.84 34.68
N ALA A 372 35.93 -15.95 35.03
CA ALA A 372 37.19 -16.30 35.70
C ALA A 372 38.17 -15.10 35.75
N ASP A 373 38.70 -14.87 36.94
CA ASP A 373 39.86 -14.03 37.23
C ASP A 373 41.10 -14.46 36.46
N ALA A 374 41.94 -13.50 36.04
CA ALA A 374 43.40 -13.56 36.26
C ALA A 374 44.10 -12.25 35.85
N SER A 375 44.86 -11.73 36.81
CA SER A 375 45.91 -10.73 36.72
C SER A 375 47.00 -11.01 35.67
N GLY A 376 47.54 -9.95 35.05
CA GLY A 376 48.76 -10.03 34.25
C GLY A 376 49.27 -8.66 33.81
N SER A 377 50.18 -8.08 34.59
CA SER A 377 51.00 -6.90 34.31
C SER A 377 51.97 -7.11 33.12
N GLY A 378 52.20 -6.07 32.31
CA GLY A 378 53.29 -6.05 31.32
C GLY A 378 53.42 -4.74 30.56
N SER A 379 54.50 -4.02 30.83
CA SER A 379 54.92 -2.69 30.36
C SER A 379 55.59 -2.63 28.98
N GLY A 380 55.61 -1.43 28.36
CA GLY A 380 56.59 -1.00 27.33
C GLY A 380 55.92 -0.16 26.21
N SER A 381 55.88 1.18 26.26
CA SER A 381 56.90 2.20 25.95
C SER A 381 57.13 2.53 24.45
N ALA A 382 56.75 3.77 24.11
CA ALA A 382 57.48 4.79 23.32
C ALA A 382 57.51 4.79 21.77
N GLY A 383 57.41 6.04 21.23
CA GLY A 383 57.72 6.49 19.85
C GLY A 383 56.53 7.26 19.24
N ALA A 384 56.35 8.59 19.32
CA ALA A 384 57.14 9.75 18.88
C ALA A 384 57.10 10.06 17.37
N ASP A 385 56.91 11.36 17.09
CA ASP A 385 57.12 12.16 15.86
C ASP A 385 55.94 12.30 14.87
N ALA A 386 55.31 13.49 14.75
CA ALA A 386 55.71 14.71 14.00
C ALA A 386 55.60 14.50 12.47
N SER A 387 55.17 15.38 11.57
CA SER A 387 54.88 16.82 11.49
C SER A 387 54.40 17.12 10.05
N GLY A 388 53.90 18.34 9.78
CA GLY A 388 53.86 18.99 8.45
C GLY A 388 52.48 18.99 7.76
N SER A 389 51.67 20.06 7.71
CA SER A 389 51.83 21.45 7.22
C SER A 389 51.57 21.67 5.72
N ALA A 390 50.57 22.54 5.48
CA ALA A 390 50.53 23.63 4.49
C ALA A 390 50.02 23.41 3.04
N GLY A 391 49.28 24.43 2.60
CA GLY A 391 49.01 24.80 1.20
C GLY A 391 47.53 24.70 0.81
N ALA A 392 46.65 25.71 0.80
CA ALA A 392 46.66 27.08 0.26
C ALA A 392 45.74 27.20 -0.98
N GLU A 393 44.86 28.21 -0.92
CA GLU A 393 44.27 28.99 -2.03
C GLU A 393 43.26 28.31 -2.97
N ALA A 394 42.38 28.99 -3.70
CA ALA A 394 41.63 30.25 -3.60
C ALA A 394 40.78 30.30 -4.90
N SER A 395 39.84 31.26 -4.97
CA SER A 395 38.98 31.63 -6.12
C SER A 395 37.80 30.68 -6.38
N GLY A 396 36.56 31.15 -6.61
CA GLY A 396 36.07 32.49 -6.86
C GLY A 396 35.25 32.49 -8.15
N SER A 397 33.92 32.44 -8.04
CA SER A 397 33.01 32.97 -9.08
C SER A 397 31.61 33.14 -8.50
N GLY A 398 31.37 34.30 -7.92
CA GLY A 398 30.03 34.87 -7.81
C GLY A 398 29.75 35.71 -9.06
N SER A 399 28.58 35.51 -9.65
CA SER A 399 27.93 36.43 -10.60
C SER A 399 26.44 36.13 -10.48
N ALA A 400 25.72 36.90 -9.68
CA ALA A 400 25.07 38.17 -10.03
C ALA A 400 23.79 37.95 -10.86
N VAL A 401 22.71 38.37 -10.21
CA VAL A 401 21.32 38.41 -10.63
C VAL A 401 21.11 39.55 -11.63
N ALA A 402 20.43 39.24 -12.74
CA ALA A 402 19.63 40.15 -13.56
C ALA A 402 18.66 39.24 -14.35
N GLY A 403 17.34 39.37 -14.32
CA GLY A 403 16.57 40.62 -14.42
C GLY A 403 16.33 40.91 -15.91
N ALA A 404 15.42 40.16 -16.55
CA ALA A 404 14.92 40.48 -17.88
C ALA A 404 13.50 39.91 -18.07
N GLU A 405 12.54 40.83 -18.10
CA GLU A 405 11.19 40.64 -18.64
C GLU A 405 11.27 40.23 -20.11
N ALA A 406 10.42 39.28 -20.51
CA ALA A 406 10.06 39.07 -21.91
C ALA A 406 8.59 38.62 -21.96
N ASP A 407 7.77 39.62 -22.31
CA ASP A 407 6.42 39.51 -22.84
C ASP A 407 6.40 38.61 -24.08
N ALA A 408 5.54 37.61 -24.08
CA ALA A 408 5.19 36.83 -25.26
C ALA A 408 3.74 36.34 -25.11
N GLY A 409 2.82 37.13 -25.66
CA GLY A 409 1.45 36.73 -25.89
C GLY A 409 1.37 35.51 -26.82
N ALA A 410 0.54 34.55 -26.43
CA ALA A 410 0.02 33.53 -27.32
C ALA A 410 -1.46 33.28 -26.97
N GLU A 411 -2.30 33.61 -27.95
CA GLU A 411 -3.75 33.42 -28.04
C GLU A 411 -4.22 32.04 -27.58
N ALA A 412 -5.25 32.02 -26.73
CA ALA A 412 -6.00 30.83 -26.38
C ALA A 412 -6.99 30.46 -27.52
N PRO A 413 -7.04 29.21 -28.00
CA PRO A 413 -8.10 28.79 -28.91
C PRO A 413 -9.40 28.51 -28.13
N ALA A 414 -10.50 29.08 -28.63
CA ALA A 414 -11.86 28.88 -28.13
C ALA A 414 -12.31 27.40 -28.26
N PRO A 415 -13.16 26.90 -27.33
CA PRO A 415 -13.65 25.53 -27.38
C PRO A 415 -14.73 25.35 -28.46
N VAL A 416 -14.51 24.36 -29.34
CA VAL A 416 -15.48 23.87 -30.32
C VAL A 416 -16.45 22.92 -29.63
N THR A 417 -17.71 23.33 -29.48
CA THR A 417 -18.86 22.48 -29.09
C THR A 417 -19.24 21.53 -30.23
N PRO A 418 -19.36 20.21 -29.99
CA PRO A 418 -20.04 19.31 -30.93
C PRO A 418 -21.58 19.42 -30.77
N PRO A 419 -22.34 19.36 -31.88
CA PRO A 419 -23.80 19.41 -31.84
C PRO A 419 -24.39 18.10 -31.34
N GLY A 420 -25.54 18.22 -30.67
CA GLY A 420 -26.30 17.11 -30.11
C GLY A 420 -26.88 16.16 -31.15
N GLU A 421 -27.09 14.92 -30.72
CA GLU A 421 -27.87 13.93 -31.45
C GLU A 421 -28.97 13.40 -30.53
N GLU A 422 -30.20 13.59 -30.99
CA GLU A 422 -31.46 13.14 -30.41
C GLU A 422 -31.63 11.61 -30.54
N VAL A 423 -32.20 11.02 -29.48
CA VAL A 423 -33.29 10.01 -29.49
C VAL A 423 -33.17 8.81 -30.45
N ALA A 424 -32.93 7.63 -29.87
CA ALA A 424 -33.72 6.40 -30.08
C ALA A 424 -33.53 5.43 -28.90
#